data_AF-A0A947C411-F1
#
_entry.id   AF-A0A947C411-F1
#
_cell.length_a   1.000
_cell.length_b   1.000
_cell.length_c   1.000
_cell.angle_alpha   90.00
_cell.angle_beta   90.00
_cell.angle_gamma   90.00
#
_symmetry.space_group_name_H-M   'P 1'
#
loop_
_entity.id
_entity.type
_entity.pdbx_description
1 polymer ?
#
loop_
_entity_poly.entity_id
_entity_poly.type
_entity_poly.pdbx_seq_one_letter_code
_entity_poly.pdbx_strand_id
1 'polypeptide(L)'
;MRVMLVRHAAAVDTGSARTDYERWLTEGGRQTMTKVGEALTGMDLRYSVIYTSPLVRAVQTAEILAATQPGFDGPLEVLSALSTEEGSAAQALAPLDRGGDDELIVMVTHMPKVGVLAAHLAELATAPSFQTASVCLLSRQGGEGRLEWMLDPDTRELKQL
;
A
#
# COMPACT_ATOMS: atom_id res chain seq x y z
N MET A 1 -15.06 4.20 6.33
CA MET A 1 -14.18 3.78 5.22
C MET A 1 -12.98 3.02 5.78
N ARG A 2 -12.35 2.15 4.98
CA ARG A 2 -11.06 1.53 5.30
C ARG A 2 -10.00 1.91 4.27
N VAL A 3 -8.76 2.06 4.73
CA VAL A 3 -7.60 2.38 3.87
C VAL A 3 -6.51 1.36 4.14
N MET A 4 -6.02 0.71 3.09
CA MET A 4 -4.86 -0.17 3.17
C MET A 4 -3.67 0.53 2.55
N LEU A 5 -2.64 0.81 3.35
CA LEU A 5 -1.39 1.36 2.86
C LEU A 5 -0.36 0.25 2.68
N VAL A 6 0.32 0.26 1.55
CA VAL A 6 1.30 -0.76 1.19
C VAL A 6 2.60 -0.10 0.79
N ARG A 7 3.71 -0.52 1.40
CA ARG A 7 5.03 -0.22 0.83
C ARG A 7 5.33 -1.24 -0.25
N HIS A 8 5.79 -0.79 -1.42
CA HIS A 8 6.19 -1.70 -2.49
C HIS A 8 7.15 -2.81 -2.02
N ALA A 9 7.09 -3.97 -2.68
CA ALA A 9 7.97 -5.10 -2.38
C ALA A 9 9.42 -4.85 -2.82
N ALA A 10 10.33 -5.76 -2.46
CA ALA A 10 11.76 -5.62 -2.75
C ALA A 10 12.00 -5.48 -4.26
N ALA A 11 12.78 -4.46 -4.65
CA ALA A 11 13.11 -4.15 -6.04
C ALA A 11 14.60 -4.37 -6.31
N VAL A 12 14.95 -4.64 -7.57
CA VAL A 12 16.36 -4.79 -7.99
C VAL A 12 17.19 -3.56 -7.62
N ASP A 13 18.49 -3.72 -7.48
CA ASP A 13 19.37 -2.60 -7.13
C ASP A 13 19.39 -1.53 -8.22
N THR A 14 19.80 -0.31 -7.85
CA THR A 14 19.82 0.86 -8.75
C THR A 14 20.67 0.65 -10.00
N GLY A 15 21.70 -0.18 -9.94
CA GLY A 15 22.54 -0.52 -11.11
C GLY A 15 21.92 -1.54 -12.07
N SER A 16 20.78 -2.16 -11.72
CA SER A 16 20.13 -3.18 -12.57
C SER A 16 19.15 -2.59 -13.58
N ALA A 17 18.70 -1.35 -13.37
CA ALA A 17 17.77 -0.63 -14.27
C ALA A 17 18.41 0.66 -14.79
N ARG A 18 17.87 1.23 -15.88
CA ARG A 18 18.43 2.47 -16.45
C ARG A 18 18.17 3.68 -15.55
N THR A 19 17.05 3.68 -14.84
CA THR A 19 16.64 4.72 -13.90
C THR A 19 16.03 4.10 -12.63
N ASP A 20 15.93 4.87 -11.53
CA ASP A 20 15.22 4.38 -10.34
C ASP A 20 13.76 4.05 -10.63
N TYR A 21 13.14 4.81 -11.54
CA TYR A 21 11.74 4.68 -11.94
C TYR A 21 11.42 3.31 -12.56
N GLU A 22 12.37 2.76 -13.30
CA GLU A 22 12.24 1.51 -14.05
C GLU A 22 12.63 0.27 -13.22
N ARG A 23 13.09 0.44 -11.98
CA ARG A 23 13.46 -0.69 -11.12
C ARG A 23 12.23 -1.58 -10.88
N TRP A 24 12.33 -2.82 -11.33
CA TRP A 24 11.31 -3.85 -11.14
C TRP A 24 11.53 -4.62 -9.84
N LEU A 25 10.52 -5.37 -9.42
CA LEU A 25 10.59 -6.26 -8.26
C LEU A 25 11.64 -7.36 -8.47
N THR A 26 12.41 -7.68 -7.42
CA THR A 26 13.22 -8.91 -7.44
C THR A 26 12.31 -10.13 -7.44
N GLU A 27 12.86 -11.30 -7.79
CA GLU A 27 12.11 -12.55 -7.69
C GLU A 27 11.63 -12.81 -6.26
N GLY A 28 12.51 -12.62 -5.27
CA GLY A 28 12.14 -12.71 -3.86
C GLY A 28 11.06 -11.68 -3.47
N GLY A 29 11.14 -10.45 -3.98
CA GLY A 29 10.13 -9.42 -3.75
C GLY A 29 8.74 -9.81 -4.29
N ARG A 30 8.68 -10.39 -5.49
CA ARG A 30 7.43 -10.94 -6.04
C ARG A 30 6.87 -12.05 -5.16
N GLN A 31 7.69 -13.02 -4.79
CA GLN A 31 7.28 -14.15 -3.95
C GLN A 31 6.79 -13.71 -2.57
N THR A 32 7.47 -12.77 -1.92
CA THR A 32 7.03 -12.20 -0.64
C THR A 32 5.68 -11.50 -0.82
N MET A 33 5.52 -10.69 -1.86
CA MET A 33 4.26 -9.97 -2.08
C MET A 33 3.09 -10.90 -2.40
N THR A 34 3.33 -11.97 -3.15
CA THR A 34 2.32 -13.01 -3.40
C THR A 34 1.86 -13.65 -2.09
N LYS A 35 2.78 -14.05 -1.22
CA LYS A 35 2.45 -14.62 0.10
C LYS A 35 1.70 -13.63 1.00
N VAL A 36 2.06 -12.35 0.95
CA VAL A 36 1.32 -11.29 1.65
C VAL A 36 -0.09 -11.18 1.08
N GLY A 37 -0.25 -11.13 -0.24
CA GLY A 37 -1.56 -11.09 -0.90
C GLY A 37 -2.44 -12.28 -0.52
N GLU A 38 -1.90 -13.50 -0.56
CA GLU A 38 -2.57 -14.74 -0.13
C GLU A 38 -2.96 -14.70 1.36
N ALA A 39 -2.12 -14.15 2.24
CA ALA A 39 -2.47 -14.01 3.65
C ALA A 39 -3.65 -13.05 3.85
N LEU A 40 -3.75 -11.99 3.05
CA LEU A 40 -4.83 -11.00 3.11
C LEU A 40 -6.19 -11.56 2.66
N THR A 41 -6.22 -12.59 1.80
CA THR A 41 -7.49 -13.18 1.34
C THR A 41 -8.28 -13.83 2.48
N GLY A 42 -7.60 -14.22 3.56
CA GLY A 42 -8.24 -14.80 4.76
C GLY A 42 -8.92 -13.78 5.68
N MET A 43 -8.85 -12.48 5.38
CA MET A 43 -9.20 -11.40 6.32
C MET A 43 -10.52 -10.66 6.00
N ASP A 44 -11.37 -11.20 5.13
CA ASP A 44 -12.63 -10.57 4.64
C ASP A 44 -12.43 -9.09 4.20
N LEU A 45 -11.36 -8.88 3.45
CA LEU A 45 -11.04 -7.61 2.82
C LEU A 45 -11.52 -7.68 1.37
N ARG A 46 -12.29 -6.70 0.92
CA ARG A 46 -12.73 -6.58 -0.48
C ARG A 46 -12.27 -5.24 -1.01
N TYR A 47 -11.32 -5.24 -1.94
CA TYR A 47 -10.75 -4.01 -2.46
C TYR A 47 -11.76 -3.33 -3.37
N SER A 48 -12.03 -2.05 -3.14
CA SER A 48 -12.88 -1.23 -4.01
C SER A 48 -12.07 -0.68 -5.19
N VAL A 49 -10.84 -0.25 -4.91
CA VAL A 49 -9.89 0.32 -5.89
C VAL A 49 -8.47 0.16 -5.35
N ILE A 50 -7.51 0.00 -6.26
CA ILE A 50 -6.08 0.02 -5.94
C ILE A 50 -5.45 1.23 -6.62
N TYR A 51 -4.96 2.19 -5.82
CA TYR A 51 -4.11 3.26 -6.30
C TYR A 51 -2.65 2.88 -6.14
N THR A 52 -1.82 3.23 -7.12
CA THR A 52 -0.39 2.93 -7.08
C THR A 52 0.45 4.11 -7.54
N SER A 53 1.63 4.26 -6.92
CA SER A 53 2.71 5.08 -7.46
C SER A 53 3.07 4.63 -8.88
N PRO A 54 3.46 5.56 -9.78
CA PRO A 54 3.77 5.21 -11.16
C PRO A 54 5.11 4.47 -11.32
N LEU A 55 5.92 4.34 -10.27
CA LEU A 55 7.20 3.62 -10.33
C LEU A 55 6.95 2.11 -10.51
N VAL A 56 7.73 1.46 -11.40
CA VAL A 56 7.48 0.08 -11.86
C VAL A 56 7.32 -0.91 -10.69
N ARG A 57 8.17 -0.84 -9.67
CA ARG A 57 8.08 -1.68 -8.46
C ARG A 57 6.75 -1.54 -7.70
N ALA A 58 6.16 -0.34 -7.65
CA ALA A 58 4.88 -0.11 -6.99
C ALA A 58 3.72 -0.63 -7.85
N VAL A 59 3.76 -0.39 -9.16
CA VAL A 59 2.78 -0.96 -10.11
C VAL A 59 2.76 -2.49 -10.02
N GLN A 60 3.92 -3.14 -10.09
CA GLN A 60 4.02 -4.60 -9.97
C GLN A 60 3.54 -5.13 -8.61
N THR A 61 3.75 -4.37 -7.52
CA THR A 61 3.20 -4.74 -6.21
C THR A 61 1.67 -4.67 -6.22
N ALA A 62 1.08 -3.63 -6.83
CA ALA A 62 -0.36 -3.46 -6.97
C ALA A 62 -0.99 -4.56 -7.85
N GLU A 63 -0.33 -4.93 -8.96
CA GLU A 63 -0.76 -6.03 -9.83
C GLU A 63 -0.80 -7.37 -9.10
N ILE A 64 0.20 -7.65 -8.25
CA ILE A 64 0.21 -8.88 -7.43
C ILE A 64 -0.96 -8.87 -6.45
N LEU A 65 -1.21 -7.75 -5.74
CA LEU A 65 -2.34 -7.63 -4.82
C LEU A 65 -3.68 -7.87 -5.52
N ALA A 66 -3.86 -7.25 -6.70
CA ALA A 66 -5.05 -7.46 -7.53
C ALA A 66 -5.23 -8.93 -7.91
N ALA A 67 -4.15 -9.57 -8.39
CA ALA A 67 -4.18 -10.96 -8.84
C ALA A 67 -4.43 -11.96 -7.70
N THR A 68 -3.96 -11.68 -6.48
CA THR A 68 -4.18 -12.54 -5.32
C THR A 68 -5.58 -12.39 -4.72
N GLN A 69 -6.27 -11.27 -4.96
CA GLN A 69 -7.55 -10.98 -4.32
C GLN A 69 -8.71 -11.65 -5.08
N PRO A 70 -9.40 -12.65 -4.49
CA PRO A 70 -10.48 -13.35 -5.17
C PRO A 70 -11.64 -12.42 -5.53
N GLY A 71 -12.02 -12.43 -6.81
CA GLY A 71 -13.16 -11.66 -7.30
C GLY A 71 -12.94 -10.15 -7.37
N PHE A 72 -11.70 -9.66 -7.24
CA PHE A 72 -11.41 -8.26 -7.50
C PHE A 72 -11.48 -7.96 -9.01
N ASP A 73 -12.42 -7.11 -9.39
CA ASP A 73 -12.64 -6.58 -10.74
C ASP A 73 -12.64 -5.05 -10.78
N GLY A 74 -12.26 -4.42 -9.66
CA GLY A 74 -12.18 -2.98 -9.51
C GLY A 74 -11.00 -2.35 -10.26
N PRO A 75 -10.94 -1.02 -10.30
CA PRO A 75 -9.90 -0.32 -11.02
C PRO A 75 -8.54 -0.39 -10.31
N LEU A 76 -7.48 -0.48 -11.10
CA LEU A 76 -6.09 -0.26 -10.70
C LEU A 76 -5.62 1.04 -11.37
N GLU A 77 -5.44 2.09 -10.57
CA GLU A 77 -5.19 3.45 -11.05
C GLU A 77 -3.83 3.96 -10.62
N VAL A 78 -3.14 4.62 -11.55
CA VAL A 78 -1.88 5.29 -11.27
C VAL A 78 -2.16 6.67 -10.68
N LEU A 79 -1.55 6.96 -9.53
CA LEU A 79 -1.63 8.26 -8.87
C LEU A 79 -0.23 8.80 -8.60
N SER A 80 0.20 9.81 -9.38
CA SER A 80 1.57 10.36 -9.29
C SER A 80 1.94 10.86 -7.89
N ALA A 81 0.96 11.34 -7.11
CA ALA A 81 1.17 11.79 -5.74
C ALA A 81 1.60 10.68 -4.76
N LEU A 82 1.47 9.41 -5.13
CA LEU A 82 2.01 8.28 -4.38
C LEU A 82 3.51 8.03 -4.64
N SER A 83 4.13 8.71 -5.60
CA SER A 83 5.58 8.60 -5.86
C SER A 83 6.42 9.23 -4.73
N THR A 84 7.73 8.95 -4.72
CA THR A 84 8.66 9.57 -3.77
C THR A 84 8.87 11.06 -4.03
N GLU A 85 8.91 11.47 -5.29
CA GLU A 85 9.32 12.82 -5.71
C GLU A 85 8.16 13.79 -5.91
N GLU A 86 6.95 13.28 -6.15
CA GLU A 86 5.80 14.10 -6.51
C GLU A 86 4.67 14.01 -5.48
N GLY A 87 3.94 15.11 -5.31
CA GLY A 87 2.71 15.19 -4.55
C GLY A 87 2.89 15.27 -3.03
N SER A 88 2.09 16.14 -2.40
CA SER A 88 1.98 16.22 -0.94
C SER A 88 1.18 15.04 -0.36
N ALA A 89 1.25 14.85 0.96
CA ALA A 89 0.39 13.88 1.65
C ALA A 89 -1.10 14.15 1.39
N ALA A 90 -1.52 15.42 1.39
CA ALA A 90 -2.90 15.80 1.08
C ALA A 90 -3.29 15.39 -0.35
N GLN A 91 -2.42 15.62 -1.35
CA GLN A 91 -2.68 15.20 -2.73
C GLN A 91 -2.72 13.67 -2.87
N ALA A 92 -1.88 12.94 -2.13
CA ALA A 92 -1.90 11.49 -2.11
C ALA A 92 -3.19 10.93 -1.50
N LEU A 93 -3.79 11.62 -0.53
CA LEU A 93 -5.00 11.19 0.17
C LEU A 93 -6.31 11.74 -0.41
N ALA A 94 -6.25 12.71 -1.32
CA ALA A 94 -7.41 13.28 -1.99
C ALA A 94 -8.40 12.26 -2.60
N PRO A 95 -7.98 11.09 -3.11
CA PRO A 95 -8.94 10.07 -3.58
C PRO A 95 -9.87 9.56 -2.48
N LEU A 96 -9.46 9.60 -1.22
CA LEU A 96 -10.27 9.14 -0.08
C LEU A 96 -11.52 10.00 0.10
N ASP A 97 -11.48 11.29 -0.26
CA ASP A 97 -12.62 12.21 -0.11
C ASP A 97 -13.80 11.84 -1.03
N ARG A 98 -13.57 10.97 -2.02
CA ARG A 98 -14.58 10.49 -2.97
C ARG A 98 -15.09 9.08 -2.65
N GLY A 99 -14.47 8.38 -1.70
CA GLY A 99 -14.83 7.01 -1.34
C GLY A 99 -16.00 6.94 -0.39
N GLY A 100 -16.86 5.92 -0.54
CA GLY A 100 -17.93 5.61 0.40
C GLY A 100 -17.44 5.10 1.76
N ASP A 101 -18.31 5.15 2.78
CA ASP A 101 -17.98 4.71 4.14
C ASP A 101 -17.69 3.22 4.27
N ASP A 102 -18.17 2.39 3.34
CA ASP A 102 -17.94 0.94 3.35
C ASP A 102 -16.78 0.49 2.44
N GLU A 103 -16.17 1.42 1.70
CA GLU A 103 -15.10 1.10 0.76
C GLU A 103 -13.78 0.76 1.46
N LEU A 104 -13.01 -0.12 0.81
CA LEU A 104 -11.62 -0.38 1.15
C LEU A 104 -10.72 0.07 -0.01
N ILE A 105 -10.02 1.17 0.21
CA ILE A 105 -9.10 1.76 -0.75
C ILE A 105 -7.68 1.26 -0.46
N VAL A 106 -7.03 0.64 -1.45
CA VAL A 106 -5.63 0.21 -1.34
C VAL A 106 -4.72 1.27 -1.98
N MET A 107 -3.62 1.62 -1.32
CA MET A 107 -2.65 2.59 -1.84
C MET A 107 -1.22 2.07 -1.72
N VAL A 108 -0.56 1.87 -2.87
CA VAL A 108 0.82 1.36 -2.94
C VAL A 108 1.80 2.51 -3.16
N THR A 109 2.74 2.68 -2.23
CA THR A 109 3.70 3.79 -2.21
C THR A 109 5.07 3.36 -1.63
N HIS A 110 5.87 4.32 -1.15
CA HIS A 110 7.28 4.19 -0.82
C HIS A 110 7.58 4.80 0.56
N MET A 111 8.79 4.54 1.09
CA MET A 111 9.33 5.35 2.17
C MET A 111 9.83 6.69 1.65
N PRO A 112 9.72 7.78 2.44
CA PRO A 112 9.08 7.86 3.75
C PRO A 112 7.54 8.01 3.69
N LYS A 113 6.98 8.24 2.49
CA LYS A 113 5.58 8.65 2.30
C LYS A 113 4.57 7.71 2.96
N VAL A 114 4.71 6.41 2.83
CA VAL A 114 3.82 5.41 3.45
C VAL A 114 3.67 5.61 4.97
N GLY A 115 4.77 5.91 5.66
CA GLY A 115 4.76 6.18 7.11
C GLY A 115 4.10 7.51 7.44
N VAL A 116 4.35 8.55 6.62
CA VAL A 116 3.71 9.87 6.76
C VAL A 116 2.20 9.76 6.57
N LEU A 117 1.74 9.01 5.55
CA LEU A 117 0.32 8.78 5.30
C LEU A 117 -0.33 8.02 6.44
N ALA A 118 0.30 6.94 6.94
CA ALA A 118 -0.21 6.17 8.07
C ALA A 118 -0.34 7.05 9.33
N ALA A 119 0.70 7.84 9.64
CA ALA A 119 0.68 8.72 10.80
C ALA A 119 -0.39 9.81 10.69
N HIS A 120 -0.53 10.41 9.52
CA HIS A 120 -1.53 11.45 9.29
C HIS A 120 -2.95 10.91 9.41
N LEU A 121 -3.23 9.75 8.79
CA LEU A 121 -4.55 9.15 8.81
C LEU A 121 -4.97 8.62 10.18
N ALA A 122 -4.03 8.14 11.00
CA ALA A 122 -4.30 7.60 12.34
C ALA A 122 -3.91 8.57 13.48
N GLU A 123 -3.64 9.84 13.17
CA GLU A 123 -3.23 10.89 14.12
C GLU A 123 -2.07 10.47 15.05
N LEU A 124 -1.12 9.70 14.52
CA LEU A 124 0.02 9.19 15.30
C LEU A 124 1.09 10.26 15.46
N ALA A 125 1.62 10.38 16.67
CA ALA A 125 2.73 11.29 16.97
C ALA A 125 4.02 10.95 16.19
N THR A 126 4.20 9.66 15.85
CA THR A 126 5.39 9.15 15.15
C THR A 126 4.96 8.24 14.00
N ALA A 127 5.65 8.37 12.86
CA ALA A 127 5.41 7.50 11.71
C ALA A 127 5.82 6.05 11.99
N PRO A 128 4.94 5.07 11.71
CA PRO A 128 5.30 3.67 11.84
C PRO A 128 6.35 3.27 10.80
N SER A 129 7.15 2.26 11.13
CA SER A 129 8.17 1.72 10.22
C SER A 129 7.54 0.74 9.24
N PHE A 130 7.98 0.79 7.98
CA PHE A 130 7.56 -0.15 6.94
C PHE A 130 8.78 -0.83 6.36
N GLN A 131 8.80 -2.16 6.34
CA GLN A 131 9.68 -2.94 5.48
C GLN A 131 9.07 -2.99 4.07
N THR A 132 9.86 -3.38 3.06
CA THR A 132 9.29 -3.65 1.74
C THR A 132 8.21 -4.74 1.84
N ALA A 133 7.09 -4.59 1.13
CA ALA A 133 5.90 -5.44 1.23
C ALA A 133 5.12 -5.36 2.55
N SER A 134 5.50 -4.49 3.50
CA SER A 134 4.65 -4.22 4.67
C SER A 134 3.32 -3.60 4.25
N VAL A 135 2.26 -4.05 4.91
CA VAL A 135 0.88 -3.58 4.74
C VAL A 135 0.37 -3.09 6.07
N CYS A 136 -0.41 -2.02 6.08
CA CYS A 136 -1.24 -1.70 7.24
C CYS A 136 -2.68 -1.41 6.82
N LEU A 137 -3.61 -1.70 7.73
CA LEU A 137 -5.01 -1.36 7.59
C LEU A 137 -5.37 -0.25 8.57
N LEU A 138 -6.06 0.76 8.06
CA LEU A 138 -6.63 1.83 8.82
C LEU A 138 -8.14 1.85 8.65
N SER A 139 -8.87 2.18 9.72
CA SER A 139 -10.28 2.54 9.66
C SER A 139 -10.41 4.07 9.78
N ARG A 140 -11.44 4.63 9.15
CA ARG A 140 -11.83 6.05 9.31
C ARG A 140 -13.33 6.15 9.51
N GLN A 141 -13.76 6.81 10.58
CA GLN A 141 -15.16 7.13 10.85
C GLN A 141 -15.27 8.52 11.48
N GLY A 142 -16.17 9.37 10.97
CA GLY A 142 -16.41 10.70 11.55
C GLY A 142 -15.22 11.64 11.53
N GLY A 143 -14.22 11.40 10.68
CA GLY A 143 -12.97 12.17 10.62
C GLY A 143 -11.82 11.57 11.44
N GLU A 144 -12.14 10.75 12.44
CA GLU A 144 -11.15 10.02 13.23
C GLU A 144 -10.66 8.79 12.47
N GLY A 145 -9.34 8.59 12.45
CA GLY A 145 -8.75 7.39 11.86
C GLY A 145 -7.94 6.60 12.88
N ARG A 146 -7.95 5.28 12.71
CA ARG A 146 -7.27 4.35 13.60
C ARG A 146 -6.46 3.37 12.78
N LEU A 147 -5.23 3.13 13.21
CA LEU A 147 -4.43 2.00 12.71
C LEU A 147 -4.95 0.72 13.36
N GLU A 148 -5.55 -0.16 12.57
CA GLU A 148 -6.13 -1.41 13.06
C GLU A 148 -5.04 -2.48 13.27
N TRP A 149 -4.13 -2.59 12.30
CA TRP A 149 -3.00 -3.52 12.35
C TRP A 149 -1.97 -3.21 11.27
N MET A 150 -0.76 -3.74 11.48
CA MET A 150 0.28 -3.86 10.47
C MET A 150 0.62 -5.34 10.25
N LEU A 151 0.78 -5.75 8.99
CA LEU A 151 1.23 -7.08 8.61
C LEU A 151 2.74 -7.05 8.34
N ASP A 152 3.45 -7.94 9.04
CA ASP A 152 4.87 -8.19 8.84
C ASP A 152 5.07 -9.09 7.61
N PRO A 153 5.80 -8.67 6.55
CA PRO A 153 5.90 -9.43 5.32
C PRO A 153 6.64 -10.76 5.46
N ASP A 154 7.54 -10.89 6.45
CA ASP A 154 8.34 -12.08 6.64
C ASP A 154 7.59 -13.13 7.48
N THR A 155 6.92 -12.68 8.56
CA THR A 155 6.18 -13.58 9.46
C THR A 155 4.70 -13.71 9.13
N ARG A 156 4.15 -12.80 8.31
CA ARG A 156 2.70 -12.61 8.02
C ARG A 156 1.84 -12.46 9.28
N GLU A 157 2.46 -12.11 10.40
CA GLU A 157 1.76 -11.84 11.65
C GLU A 157 1.19 -10.42 11.64
N LEU A 158 0.02 -10.28 12.25
CA LEU A 158 -0.61 -8.99 12.48
C LEU A 158 -0.12 -8.42 13.81
N LYS A 159 0.40 -7.20 13.76
CA LYS A 159 0.80 -6.40 14.93
C LYS A 159 -0.22 -5.28 15.11
N GLN A 160 -0.88 -5.25 16.26
CA GLN A 160 -1.65 -4.08 16.70
C GLN A 160 -0.66 -3.10 17.36
N LEU A 161 -0.75 -1.81 17.01
CA LEU A 161 0.02 -0.74 17.67
C LEU A 161 -0.80 -0.11 18.79
#